data_AF-A0A7Y3C177-F1
#
_entry.id   AF-A0A7Y3C177-F1
#
_cell.length_a   1.000
_cell.length_b   1.000
_cell.length_c   1.000
_cell.angle_alpha   90.00
_cell.angle_beta   90.00
_cell.angle_gamma   90.00
#
_symmetry.space_group_name_H-M   'P 1'
#
loop_
_entity.id
_entity.type
_entity.pdbx_description
1 polymer ?
#
loop_
_entity_poly.entity_id
_entity_poly.type
_entity_poly.pdbx_seq_one_letter_code
_entity_poly.pdbx_strand_id
1 'polypeptide(L)'
;MSGELPAARYAHVKPAPFWRKRCGRTAPGSERTCTREPGHRGPHVAHGPLRRVVAVWEAEDSRVAQPSGRKPATRRPVGLPSKGSSSLTGRLGVAAKFMDEHIEEIALAVFFVAFVWFAIEWLMIILR
;
A
#
# COMPACT_ATOMS: atom_id res chain seq x y z
N MET A 1 -4.44 -0.30 -23.29
CA MET A 1 -3.77 -1.25 -22.39
C MET A 1 -3.13 -0.44 -21.28
N SER A 2 -3.86 -0.22 -20.18
CA SER A 2 -3.37 0.56 -19.05
C SER A 2 -2.27 -0.24 -18.34
N GLY A 3 -1.02 0.15 -18.55
CA GLY A 3 0.13 -0.54 -17.96
C GLY A 3 0.21 -0.26 -16.47
N GLU A 4 -0.17 -1.25 -15.64
CA GLU A 4 0.14 -1.21 -14.22
C GLU A 4 1.67 -1.31 -14.05
N LEU A 5 2.31 -0.18 -13.73
CA LEU A 5 3.75 -0.18 -13.45
C LEU A 5 4.02 -0.97 -12.16
N PRO A 6 5.18 -1.65 -12.05
CA PRO A 6 5.49 -2.47 -10.88
C PRO A 6 5.55 -1.59 -9.62
N ALA A 7 4.52 -1.73 -8.77
CA ALA A 7 4.33 -0.96 -7.53
C ALA A 7 5.57 -0.99 -6.61
N ALA A 8 6.37 -2.06 -6.66
CA ALA A 8 7.61 -2.20 -5.89
C ALA A 8 8.64 -1.07 -6.16
N ARG A 9 8.70 -0.53 -7.38
CA ARG A 9 9.63 0.57 -7.72
C ARG A 9 9.25 1.88 -7.05
N TYR A 10 7.99 2.06 -6.67
CA TYR A 10 7.45 3.28 -6.12
C TYR A 10 7.22 3.21 -4.61
N ALA A 11 7.66 2.15 -3.93
CA ALA A 11 7.50 1.99 -2.49
C ALA A 11 8.14 3.11 -1.65
N HIS A 12 9.12 3.84 -2.21
CA HIS A 12 9.75 4.99 -1.58
C HIS A 12 8.91 6.29 -1.69
N VAL A 13 7.93 6.32 -2.59
CA VAL A 13 7.02 7.45 -2.76
C VAL A 13 6.09 7.48 -1.56
N LYS A 14 6.04 8.63 -0.87
CA LYS A 14 5.18 8.81 0.30
C LYS A 14 3.84 9.42 -0.12
N PRO A 15 2.73 9.04 0.54
CA PRO A 15 1.49 9.77 0.40
C PRO A 15 1.63 11.20 0.93
N ALA A 16 0.77 12.09 0.46
CA ALA A 16 0.63 13.41 1.05
C ALA A 16 0.26 13.27 2.54
N PRO A 17 0.80 14.16 3.40
CA PRO A 17 0.37 14.22 4.78
C PRO A 17 -1.14 14.46 4.89
N PHE A 18 -1.78 13.91 5.93
CA PHE A 18 -3.24 13.98 6.08
C PHE A 18 -3.77 15.42 6.17
N TRP A 19 -2.94 16.37 6.62
CA TRP A 19 -3.29 17.79 6.73
C TRP A 19 -3.15 18.59 5.43
N ARG A 20 -2.66 17.97 4.35
CA ARG A 20 -2.54 18.62 3.03
C ARG A 20 -3.57 18.06 2.06
N LYS A 21 -4.03 18.91 1.14
CA LYS A 21 -4.86 18.47 0.00
C LYS A 21 -4.08 17.42 -0.80
N ARG A 22 -4.76 16.38 -1.27
CA ARG A 22 -4.20 15.35 -2.16
C ARG A 22 -4.39 15.77 -3.62
N CYS A 23 -3.56 15.24 -4.51
CA CYS A 23 -3.67 15.47 -5.94
C CYS A 23 -5.05 15.08 -6.49
N GLY A 24 -5.65 14.00 -5.98
CA GLY A 24 -7.05 13.72 -6.27
C GLY A 24 -7.34 13.19 -7.68
N ARG A 25 -6.34 13.01 -8.54
CA ARG A 25 -6.57 12.48 -9.90
C ARG A 25 -6.97 11.00 -9.82
N THR A 26 -8.02 10.61 -10.52
CA THR A 26 -8.50 9.22 -10.56
C THR A 26 -7.71 8.40 -11.57
N ALA A 27 -7.48 7.12 -11.27
CA ALA A 27 -6.84 6.17 -12.15
C ALA A 27 -7.80 5.71 -13.27
N PRO A 28 -7.32 5.59 -14.52
CA PRO A 28 -8.16 5.11 -15.62
C PRO A 28 -8.59 3.66 -15.37
N GLY A 29 -9.91 3.41 -15.40
CA GLY A 29 -10.47 2.06 -15.21
C GLY A 29 -10.50 1.56 -13.76
N SER A 30 -10.30 2.43 -12.76
CA SER A 30 -10.51 2.07 -11.36
C SER A 30 -10.98 3.27 -10.53
N GLU A 31 -11.58 3.02 -9.38
CA GLU A 31 -12.02 4.07 -8.43
C GLU A 31 -10.86 4.62 -7.57
N ARG A 32 -9.61 4.31 -7.93
CA ARG A 32 -8.44 4.69 -7.12
C ARG A 32 -8.02 6.12 -7.40
N THR A 33 -7.68 6.83 -6.34
CA THR A 33 -7.34 8.26 -6.39
C THR A 33 -5.88 8.48 -6.03
N CYS A 34 -5.23 9.41 -6.73
CA CYS A 34 -3.86 9.81 -6.47
C CYS A 34 -3.75 10.45 -5.08
N THR A 35 -2.85 9.89 -4.28
CA THR A 35 -2.65 10.25 -2.87
C THR A 35 -1.41 11.10 -2.66
N ARG A 36 -0.69 11.47 -3.73
CA ARG A 36 0.45 12.39 -3.69
C ARG A 36 -0.01 13.83 -3.48
N GLU A 37 0.94 14.72 -3.20
CA GLU A 37 0.69 16.16 -3.06
C GLU A 37 0.22 16.79 -4.38
N PRO A 38 -0.51 17.92 -4.34
CA PRO A 38 -0.94 18.63 -5.54
C PRO A 38 0.28 19.17 -6.29
N GLY A 39 0.28 19.09 -7.62
CA GLY A 39 1.41 19.57 -8.43
C GLY A 39 2.67 18.68 -8.37
N HIS A 40 2.54 17.45 -7.87
CA HIS A 40 3.66 16.49 -7.90
C HIS A 40 4.14 16.23 -9.33
N ARG A 41 5.45 16.01 -9.50
CA ARG A 41 6.04 15.60 -10.77
C ARG A 41 6.18 14.08 -10.82
N GLY A 42 5.92 13.52 -12.01
CA GLY A 42 6.01 12.08 -12.27
C GLY A 42 4.65 11.36 -12.20
N PRO A 43 4.66 10.03 -12.08
CA PRO A 43 3.45 9.25 -12.16
C PRO A 43 2.54 9.47 -10.94
N HIS A 44 1.24 9.31 -11.18
CA HIS A 44 0.22 9.29 -10.13
C HIS A 44 0.28 7.97 -9.38
N VAL A 45 0.14 8.04 -8.06
CA VAL A 45 0.29 6.89 -7.17
C VAL A 45 -0.88 6.86 -6.20
N ALA A 46 -1.54 5.71 -6.11
CA ALA A 46 -2.50 5.41 -5.06
C ALA A 46 -1.83 4.54 -3.99
N HIS A 47 -1.95 4.98 -2.74
CA HIS A 47 -1.55 4.19 -1.58
C HIS A 47 -2.79 3.54 -0.97
N GLY A 48 -2.65 2.29 -0.54
CA GLY A 48 -3.63 1.56 0.25
C GLY A 48 -3.28 1.58 1.74
N PRO A 49 -3.74 0.59 2.51
CA PRO A 49 -3.44 0.49 3.94
C PRO A 49 -1.93 0.46 4.18
N LEU A 50 -1.51 0.97 5.34
CA LEU A 50 -0.10 1.10 5.74
C LEU A 50 0.78 1.90 4.77
N ARG A 51 0.18 2.83 4.00
CA ARG A 51 0.88 3.68 3.03
C ARG A 51 1.60 2.87 1.95
N ARG A 52 1.16 1.64 1.67
CA ARG A 52 1.74 0.81 0.60
C ARG A 52 1.22 1.25 -0.76
N VAL A 53 2.10 1.31 -1.76
CA VAL A 53 1.68 1.60 -3.14
C VAL A 53 0.85 0.44 -3.70
N VAL A 54 -0.36 0.75 -4.16
CA VAL A 54 -1.31 -0.23 -4.73
C VAL A 54 -1.52 -0.02 -6.23
N ALA A 55 -1.45 1.22 -6.70
CA ALA A 55 -1.57 1.51 -8.13
C ALA A 55 -0.68 2.70 -8.53
N VAL A 56 -0.17 2.64 -9.76
CA VAL A 56 0.66 3.69 -10.35
C VAL A 56 0.23 3.87 -11.81
N TRP A 57 -0.03 5.10 -12.24
CA TRP A 57 -0.42 5.42 -13.61
C TRP A 57 0.15 6.76 -14.08
N GLU A 58 0.27 6.93 -15.39
CA GLU A 58 0.72 8.18 -16.01
C GLU A 58 -0.44 9.16 -16.18
N ALA A 59 -0.13 10.45 -16.21
CA ALA A 59 -1.10 11.49 -16.48
C ALA A 59 -1.34 11.58 -17.99
N GLU A 60 -2.52 11.21 -18.48
CA GLU A 60 -2.87 11.32 -19.91
C GLU A 60 -3.22 12.75 -20.35
N ASP A 61 -2.51 13.76 -19.84
CA ASP A 61 -2.59 15.13 -20.38
C ASP A 61 -1.28 15.51 -21.08
N SER A 62 -1.30 15.33 -22.40
CA SER A 62 -0.61 16.11 -23.45
C SER A 62 0.91 15.95 -23.67
N ARG A 63 1.21 15.22 -24.76
CA ARG A 63 2.10 15.56 -25.90
C ARG A 63 3.61 15.82 -25.62
N VAL A 64 4.42 14.94 -26.22
CA VAL A 64 5.83 15.15 -26.65
C VAL A 64 6.85 15.30 -25.53
N ALA A 65 7.43 14.18 -25.08
CA ALA A 65 8.85 14.06 -24.75
C ALA A 65 9.23 12.59 -24.54
N GLN A 66 9.21 11.77 -25.60
CA GLN A 66 10.36 10.90 -25.79
C GLN A 66 11.46 11.77 -26.39
N PRO A 67 12.65 11.75 -25.79
CA PRO A 67 13.72 11.15 -26.56
C PRO A 67 14.40 10.02 -25.79
N SER A 68 14.64 8.97 -26.55
CA SER A 68 15.64 7.94 -26.34
C SER A 68 16.94 8.48 -25.74
N GLY A 69 17.41 7.85 -24.67
CA GLY A 69 18.73 8.08 -24.09
C GLY A 69 19.30 6.79 -23.49
N ARG A 70 19.90 5.98 -24.36
CA ARG A 70 20.73 4.80 -24.05
C ARG A 70 21.61 4.98 -22.80
N LYS A 71 21.79 3.91 -22.02
CA LYS A 71 23.00 3.07 -22.12
C LYS A 71 22.79 1.67 -21.49
N PRO A 72 23.16 0.59 -22.21
CA PRO A 72 23.16 -0.77 -21.69
C PRO A 72 24.42 -0.99 -20.85
N ALA A 73 24.27 -1.57 -19.66
CA ALA A 73 25.41 -2.08 -18.90
C ALA A 73 25.20 -3.57 -18.67
N THR A 74 25.73 -4.33 -19.62
CA THR A 74 26.14 -5.71 -19.46
C THR A 74 26.77 -5.96 -18.09
N ARG A 75 26.26 -6.94 -17.35
CA ARG A 75 27.05 -7.96 -16.63
C ARG A 75 26.12 -9.07 -16.16
N ARG A 76 26.14 -10.20 -16.89
CA ARG A 76 25.88 -11.51 -16.29
C ARG A 76 26.95 -11.77 -15.22
N PRO A 77 26.59 -12.48 -14.16
CA PRO A 77 27.37 -13.65 -13.81
C PRO A 77 26.53 -14.93 -13.84
N VAL A 78 27.21 -15.94 -14.34
CA VAL A 78 26.83 -17.35 -14.49
C VAL A 78 26.78 -18.03 -13.11
N GLY A 79 25.85 -18.98 -12.94
CA GLY A 79 26.00 -20.10 -12.00
C GLY A 79 24.96 -20.20 -10.90
N LEU A 80 23.93 -21.05 -11.10
CA LEU A 80 23.73 -22.33 -10.39
C LEU A 80 22.72 -22.23 -9.20
N PRO A 81 22.11 -23.34 -8.76
CA PRO A 81 20.66 -23.50 -8.69
C PRO A 81 20.15 -23.70 -7.25
N SER A 82 18.87 -23.43 -7.02
CA SER A 82 18.14 -23.90 -5.84
C SER A 82 16.67 -24.09 -6.24
N LYS A 83 16.27 -25.29 -6.66
CA LYS A 83 15.72 -26.34 -5.80
C LYS A 83 14.55 -25.83 -4.94
N GLY A 84 13.36 -26.09 -5.48
CA GLY A 84 12.19 -26.59 -4.76
C GLY A 84 11.62 -25.75 -3.62
N SER A 85 10.40 -25.26 -3.81
CA SER A 85 9.29 -25.74 -2.98
C SER A 85 7.96 -25.34 -3.61
N SER A 86 7.20 -26.35 -4.00
CA SER A 86 5.75 -26.35 -4.12
C SER A 86 5.07 -25.47 -3.07
N SER A 87 4.24 -24.54 -3.49
CA SER A 87 3.14 -24.09 -2.65
C SER A 87 1.84 -24.10 -3.45
N LEU A 88 1.10 -25.20 -3.24
CA LEU A 88 -0.35 -25.30 -3.47
C LEU A 88 -1.06 -24.32 -2.53
N THR A 89 -0.97 -23.03 -2.81
CA THR A 89 -1.61 -21.99 -1.99
C THR A 89 -2.39 -21.03 -2.87
N GLY A 90 -3.04 -21.57 -3.90
CA GLY A 90 -3.73 -20.78 -4.91
C GLY A 90 -5.17 -20.39 -4.56
N ARG A 91 -5.80 -20.94 -3.51
CA ARG A 91 -7.28 -20.84 -3.36
C ARG A 91 -7.82 -20.73 -1.94
N LEU A 92 -7.08 -20.11 -1.01
CA LEU A 92 -7.57 -19.84 0.35
C LEU A 92 -7.31 -18.39 0.82
N GLY A 93 -7.29 -17.43 -0.10
CA GLY A 93 -6.88 -16.04 0.21
C GLY A 93 -7.92 -14.96 -0.12
N VAL A 94 -9.14 -15.34 -0.52
CA VAL A 94 -10.14 -14.38 -1.04
C VAL A 94 -11.17 -13.97 0.02
N ALA A 95 -11.44 -14.81 1.03
CA ALA A 95 -12.41 -14.48 2.07
C ALA A 95 -11.85 -13.59 3.21
N ALA A 96 -10.53 -13.58 3.44
CA ALA A 96 -9.92 -12.81 4.53
C ALA A 96 -9.77 -11.30 4.23
N LYS A 97 -10.06 -10.85 3.01
CA LYS A 97 -9.78 -9.47 2.58
C LYS A 97 -10.93 -8.47 2.78
N PHE A 98 -12.09 -8.91 3.28
CA PHE A 98 -13.28 -8.04 3.42
C PHE A 98 -13.67 -7.69 4.86
N MET A 99 -13.03 -8.26 5.89
CA MET A 99 -13.33 -7.95 7.29
C MET A 99 -12.21 -7.25 8.06
N ASP A 100 -11.09 -6.93 7.41
CA ASP A 100 -9.87 -6.47 8.10
C ASP A 100 -10.02 -5.05 8.70
N GLU A 101 -10.83 -4.17 8.10
CA GLU A 101 -10.92 -2.76 8.52
C GLU A 101 -11.80 -2.54 9.78
N HIS A 102 -12.79 -3.42 10.03
CA HIS A 102 -13.62 -3.34 11.24
C HIS A 102 -13.16 -4.27 12.36
N ILE A 103 -12.45 -5.37 12.03
CA ILE A 103 -11.96 -6.29 13.07
C ILE A 103 -10.96 -5.58 13.98
N GLU A 104 -10.06 -4.76 13.44
CA GLU A 104 -9.08 -4.04 14.26
C GLU A 104 -9.76 -3.05 15.22
N GLU A 105 -10.73 -2.27 14.74
CA GLU A 105 -11.46 -1.31 15.57
C GLU A 105 -12.27 -2.03 16.66
N ILE A 106 -12.96 -3.13 16.31
CA ILE A 106 -13.72 -3.94 17.27
C ILE A 106 -12.78 -4.60 18.28
N ALA A 107 -11.64 -5.14 17.84
CA ALA A 107 -10.66 -5.76 18.72
C ALA A 107 -10.05 -4.73 19.70
N LEU A 108 -9.73 -3.53 19.22
CA LEU A 108 -9.25 -2.43 20.07
C LEU A 108 -10.32 -1.99 21.07
N ALA A 109 -11.58 -1.86 20.64
CA ALA A 109 -12.68 -1.50 21.53
C ALA A 109 -12.89 -2.56 22.63
N VAL A 110 -12.90 -3.85 22.28
CA VAL A 110 -13.02 -4.95 23.24
C VAL A 110 -11.83 -4.99 24.19
N PHE A 111 -10.61 -4.86 23.68
CA PHE A 111 -9.40 -4.84 24.49
C PHE A 111 -9.39 -3.66 25.46
N PHE A 112 -9.82 -2.48 25.00
CA PHE A 112 -9.93 -1.29 25.84
C PHE A 112 -10.93 -1.48 26.99
N VAL A 113 -12.12 -2.01 26.70
CA VAL A 113 -13.12 -2.30 27.75
C VAL A 113 -12.61 -3.31 28.75
N ALA A 114 -11.98 -4.39 28.30
CA ALA A 114 -11.38 -5.41 29.18
C ALA A 114 -10.26 -4.82 30.05
N PHE A 115 -9.40 -3.98 29.47
CA PHE A 115 -8.32 -3.31 30.19
C PHE A 115 -8.85 -2.36 31.28
N VAL A 116 -9.87 -1.55 30.97
CA VAL A 116 -10.49 -0.64 31.93
C VAL A 116 -11.14 -1.42 33.08
N TRP A 117 -11.90 -2.47 32.76
CA TRP A 117 -12.50 -3.34 33.78
C TRP A 117 -11.44 -3.95 34.70
N PHE A 118 -10.39 -4.51 34.11
CA PHE A 118 -9.27 -5.11 34.85
C PHE A 118 -8.56 -4.08 35.72
N ALA A 119 -8.32 -2.86 35.23
CA ALA A 119 -7.71 -1.78 35.99
C ALA A 119 -8.56 -1.36 37.18
N ILE A 120 -9.89 -1.32 37.03
CA ILE A 120 -10.82 -1.03 38.13
C ILE A 120 -10.76 -2.13 39.19
N GLU A 121 -10.81 -3.41 38.81
CA GLU A 121 -10.65 -4.51 39.76
C GLU A 121 -9.31 -4.45 40.50
N TRP A 122 -8.22 -4.22 39.77
CA TRP A 122 -6.90 -4.06 40.37
C TRP A 122 -6.83 -2.90 41.36
N LEU A 123 -7.42 -1.75 41.00
CA LEU A 123 -7.50 -0.59 41.86
C LEU A 123 -8.29 -0.91 43.15
N MET A 124 -9.40 -1.63 43.05
CA MET A 124 -10.18 -2.04 44.22
C MET A 124 -9.42 -3.00 45.14
N ILE A 125 -8.60 -3.90 44.59
CA ILE A 125 -7.75 -4.80 45.39
C ILE A 125 -6.67 -4.02 46.14
N ILE A 126 -6.04 -3.04 45.51
CA ILE A 126 -4.99 -2.22 46.15
C ILE A 126 -5.57 -1.27 47.21
N LEU A 127 -6.77 -0.76 47.00
CA LEU A 127 -7.42 0.20 47.91
C LEU A 127 -8.18 -0.45 49.08
N ARG A 128 -8.25 -1.79 49.11
CA ARG A 128 -8.88 -2.56 50.19
C ARG A 128 -7.83 -2.99 51.22
#